data_AF-A0A942HMQ5-F1
#
_entry.id   AF-A0A942HMQ5-F1
#
_cell.length_a   1.000
_cell.length_b   1.000
_cell.length_c   1.000
_cell.angle_alpha   90.00
_cell.angle_beta   90.00
_cell.angle_gamma   90.00
#
_symmetry.space_group_name_H-M   'P 1'
#
loop_
_entity.id
_entity.type
_entity.pdbx_description
1 polymer ?
#
loop_
_entity_poly.entity_id
_entity_poly.type
_entity_poly.pdbx_seq_one_letter_code
_entity_poly.pdbx_strand_id
1 'polypeptide(L)'
;MRFSRFSPRLLLSLLPIAALLIVAGCGGGGGGETSEATQTEKKEAPAKLTKAEFIAQGDAICGEVNSAVGAIDNSEAESASSEKAAQVASLYVGMIERLAKLGTPSEMAGYAEFSEASEELGKVEGEVKAAAEKEDVAALEEASGEAVPALENFQNAAAVYGFEQCSEGPHAPREAAGTGAGAAGEEAGAEEGGVESGAPEEFVPEEEAAPEEEFVPEEEVAPETGGAGGVGEGGGVPEGESEESSGGGIGPG
;
A
#
# COMPACT_ATOMS: atom_id res chain seq x y z
N MET A 1 40.52 -5.23 16.20
CA MET A 1 39.05 -5.16 16.39
C MET A 1 38.76 -4.27 17.59
N ARG A 2 38.32 -3.02 17.35
CA ARG A 2 37.93 -2.06 18.40
C ARG A 2 36.43 -1.85 18.28
N PHE A 3 35.70 -2.31 19.29
CA PHE A 3 34.26 -2.11 19.41
C PHE A 3 33.98 -0.66 19.84
N SER A 4 33.43 0.15 18.91
CA SER A 4 32.92 1.48 19.23
C SER A 4 31.52 1.36 19.85
N ARG A 5 31.39 1.90 21.06
CA ARG A 5 30.16 2.01 21.83
C ARG A 5 29.26 3.09 21.21
N PHE A 6 28.09 2.73 20.71
CA PHE A 6 27.06 3.68 20.32
C PHE A 6 26.20 4.03 21.55
N SER A 7 26.20 5.32 21.92
CA SER A 7 25.37 5.87 23.00
C SER A 7 23.97 6.21 22.50
N PRO A 8 22.90 5.93 23.27
CA PRO A 8 21.56 6.40 22.96
C PRO A 8 21.44 7.87 23.41
N ARG A 9 21.49 8.80 22.46
CA ARG A 9 21.05 10.18 22.72
C ARG A 9 19.55 10.27 22.53
N LEU A 10 18.88 10.07 23.67
CA LEU A 10 17.50 10.46 23.96
C LEU A 10 17.32 11.96 23.63
N LEU A 11 16.77 12.28 22.46
CA LEU A 11 16.30 13.62 22.12
C LEU A 11 14.78 13.68 22.32
N LEU A 12 14.46 14.16 23.52
CA LEU A 12 13.13 14.46 24.03
C LEU A 12 12.68 15.78 23.39
N SER A 13 11.94 15.72 22.29
CA SER A 13 11.37 16.90 21.64
C SER A 13 9.93 17.14 22.13
N LEU A 14 9.76 18.22 22.90
CA LEU A 14 8.46 18.77 23.31
C LEU A 14 7.71 19.27 22.07
N LEU A 15 6.52 18.71 21.78
CA LEU A 15 5.54 19.31 20.89
C LEU A 15 4.39 19.88 21.73
N PRO A 16 4.05 21.19 21.63
CA PRO A 16 2.96 21.78 22.37
C PRO A 16 1.60 21.35 21.80
N ILE A 17 0.80 20.72 22.66
CA ILE A 17 -0.62 20.40 22.45
C ILE A 17 -1.45 21.69 22.58
N ALA A 18 -2.06 22.13 21.48
CA ALA A 18 -3.13 23.12 21.42
C ALA A 18 -3.83 22.98 20.05
N ALA A 19 -5.16 22.84 19.89
CA ALA A 19 -6.26 22.81 20.84
C ALA A 19 -7.53 22.27 20.13
N LEU A 20 -8.49 21.81 20.94
CA LEU A 20 -9.96 21.91 20.77
C LEU A 20 -10.65 21.17 19.62
N LEU A 21 -11.18 19.98 19.93
CA LEU A 21 -12.54 19.60 19.55
C LEU A 21 -13.27 18.96 20.75
N ILE A 22 -14.53 19.36 20.90
CA ILE A 22 -15.34 19.38 22.12
C ILE A 22 -16.27 18.15 22.17
N VAL A 23 -16.20 17.42 23.29
CA VAL A 23 -17.27 16.74 24.07
C VAL A 23 -18.08 15.59 23.43
N ALA A 24 -17.89 14.39 24.01
CA ALA A 24 -19.00 13.57 24.51
C ALA A 24 -18.54 12.86 25.80
N GLY A 25 -19.12 13.27 26.92
CA GLY A 25 -18.75 12.80 28.26
C GLY A 25 -19.29 11.41 28.57
N CYS A 26 -18.41 10.53 29.02
CA CYS A 26 -18.75 9.39 29.88
C CYS A 26 -18.90 9.94 31.31
N GLY A 27 -20.08 10.49 31.61
CA GLY A 27 -20.45 11.00 32.93
C GLY A 27 -21.50 10.10 33.55
N GLY A 28 -21.11 9.32 34.56
CA GLY A 28 -22.02 8.51 35.35
C GLY A 28 -22.75 9.31 36.42
N GLY A 29 -23.99 8.88 36.70
CA GLY A 29 -24.63 9.02 38.01
C GLY A 29 -25.76 10.06 38.11
N GLY A 30 -26.97 9.58 38.40
CA GLY A 30 -28.04 10.41 38.98
C GLY A 30 -29.44 10.00 38.54
N GLY A 31 -30.12 9.18 39.36
CA GLY A 31 -31.51 8.79 39.16
C GLY A 31 -32.47 9.99 39.25
N GLY A 32 -33.40 10.05 38.29
CA GLY A 32 -34.52 10.97 38.27
C GLY A 32 -35.59 10.39 37.34
N GLU A 33 -36.63 9.82 37.94
CA GLU A 33 -37.79 9.26 37.26
C GLU A 33 -38.58 10.41 36.60
N THR A 34 -38.19 10.77 35.37
CA THR A 34 -38.91 11.76 34.57
C THR A 34 -39.37 11.08 33.29
N SER A 35 -40.69 10.95 33.12
CA SER A 35 -41.31 10.53 31.88
C SER A 35 -40.98 11.53 30.77
N GLU A 36 -39.88 11.31 30.06
CA GLU A 36 -39.57 12.01 28.82
C GLU A 36 -40.12 11.21 27.64
N ALA A 37 -40.96 11.87 26.84
CA ALA A 37 -41.46 11.35 25.60
C ALA A 37 -40.28 10.91 24.73
N THR A 38 -40.25 9.63 24.36
CA THR A 38 -39.33 9.06 23.38
C THR A 38 -39.54 9.79 22.05
N GLN A 39 -38.83 10.91 21.85
CA GLN A 39 -38.55 11.41 20.53
C GLN A 39 -37.66 10.36 19.89
N THR A 40 -38.24 9.55 19.02
CA THR A 40 -37.50 8.74 18.08
C THR A 40 -36.68 9.71 17.24
N GLU A 41 -35.45 10.00 17.66
CA GLU A 41 -34.49 10.69 16.82
C GLU A 41 -34.34 9.84 15.56
N LYS A 42 -34.90 10.34 14.47
CA LYS A 42 -34.69 9.79 13.15
C LYS A 42 -33.21 9.97 12.87
N LYS A 43 -32.42 8.91 13.13
CA LYS A 43 -31.00 8.84 12.80
C LYS A 43 -30.88 9.03 11.30
N GLU A 44 -30.62 10.27 10.90
CA GLU A 44 -30.40 10.63 9.52
C GLU A 44 -29.15 9.89 9.04
N ALA A 45 -29.25 9.23 7.88
CA ALA A 45 -28.09 8.59 7.30
C ALA A 45 -27.01 9.65 7.11
N PRO A 46 -25.72 9.35 7.41
CA PRO A 46 -24.66 10.30 7.16
C PRO A 46 -24.72 10.76 5.71
N ALA A 47 -24.65 12.07 5.50
CA ALA A 47 -24.67 12.63 4.16
C ALA A 47 -23.50 12.07 3.36
N LYS A 48 -23.78 11.59 2.13
CA LYS A 48 -22.74 11.13 1.21
C LYS A 48 -21.92 12.33 0.75
N LEU A 49 -20.61 12.12 0.58
CA LEU A 49 -19.71 13.11 0.00
C LEU A 49 -20.09 13.36 -1.47
N THR A 50 -19.95 14.60 -1.94
CA THR A 50 -19.96 14.88 -3.37
C THR A 50 -18.74 14.26 -4.06
N LYS A 51 -18.74 14.12 -5.39
CA LYS A 51 -17.56 13.59 -6.11
C LYS A 51 -16.32 14.44 -5.84
N ALA A 52 -16.46 15.77 -5.86
CA ALA A 52 -15.35 16.68 -5.62
C ALA A 52 -14.76 16.54 -4.20
N GLU A 53 -15.61 16.41 -3.18
CA GLU A 53 -15.16 16.21 -1.79
C GLU A 53 -14.53 14.83 -1.57
N PHE A 54 -15.05 13.80 -2.25
CA PHE A 54 -14.47 12.46 -2.23
C PHE A 54 -13.09 12.45 -2.90
N ILE A 55 -12.97 13.08 -4.08
CA ILE A 55 -11.69 13.21 -4.80
C ILE A 55 -10.66 13.96 -3.95
N ALA A 56 -11.02 15.14 -3.41
CA ALA A 56 -10.10 15.94 -2.62
C ALA A 56 -9.59 15.19 -1.37
N GLN A 57 -10.45 14.42 -0.69
CA GLN A 57 -10.03 13.62 0.46
C GLN A 57 -9.20 12.41 0.07
N GLY A 58 -9.56 11.71 -1.02
CA GLY A 58 -8.77 10.57 -1.48
C GLY A 58 -7.40 11.00 -2.02
N ASP A 59 -7.31 12.13 -2.71
CA ASP A 59 -6.02 12.68 -3.16
C ASP A 59 -5.11 13.06 -1.99
N ALA A 60 -5.67 13.60 -0.90
CA ALA A 60 -4.89 13.85 0.31
C ALA A 60 -4.34 12.54 0.93
N ILE A 61 -5.13 11.46 0.91
CA ILE A 61 -4.70 10.14 1.39
C ILE A 61 -3.60 9.56 0.50
N CYS A 62 -3.78 9.60 -0.82
CA CYS A 62 -2.80 9.11 -1.78
C CYS A 62 -1.50 9.91 -1.74
N GLY A 63 -1.57 11.24 -1.64
CA GLY A 63 -0.39 12.10 -1.53
C GLY A 63 0.46 11.80 -0.27
N GLU A 64 -0.18 11.52 0.87
CA GLU A 64 0.52 11.08 2.08
C GLU A 64 1.26 9.76 1.86
N VAL A 65 0.59 8.78 1.24
CA VAL A 65 1.13 7.45 0.99
C VAL A 65 2.26 7.50 -0.04
N ASN A 66 2.07 8.20 -1.15
CA ASN A 66 3.10 8.38 -2.19
C ASN A 66 4.36 9.02 -1.62
N SER A 67 4.20 10.03 -0.76
CA SER A 67 5.33 10.66 -0.06
C SER A 67 6.03 9.69 0.89
N ALA A 68 5.28 8.86 1.61
CA ALA A 68 5.84 7.87 2.53
C ALA A 68 6.57 6.73 1.80
N VAL A 69 6.00 6.21 0.70
CA VAL A 69 6.64 5.20 -0.16
C VAL A 69 7.92 5.79 -0.77
N GLY A 70 7.84 6.99 -1.34
CA GLY A 70 9.01 7.68 -1.89
C GLY A 70 10.11 7.90 -0.83
N ALA A 71 9.76 8.12 0.43
CA ALA A 71 10.75 8.22 1.51
C ALA A 71 11.42 6.87 1.85
N ILE A 72 10.67 5.76 1.78
CA ILE A 72 11.22 4.41 1.97
C ILE A 72 12.19 4.05 0.85
N ASP A 73 11.82 4.35 -0.40
CA ASP A 73 12.65 4.05 -1.59
C ASP A 73 13.96 4.83 -1.60
N ASN A 74 13.93 6.09 -1.14
CA ASN A 74 15.13 6.94 -1.02
C ASN A 74 15.96 6.67 0.25
N SER A 75 15.48 5.81 1.15
CA SER A 75 16.22 5.49 2.37
C SER A 75 17.40 4.57 2.05
N GLU A 76 18.62 5.09 2.25
CA GLU A 76 19.88 4.32 2.19
C GLU A 76 20.02 3.30 3.33
N ALA A 77 19.02 3.18 4.21
CA ALA A 77 19.03 2.14 5.22
C ALA A 77 19.09 0.75 4.57
N GLU A 78 20.06 -0.05 5.01
CA GLU A 78 20.18 -1.47 4.67
C GLU A 78 19.14 -2.29 5.46
N SER A 79 17.86 -2.02 5.21
CA SER A 79 16.78 -2.93 5.60
C SER A 79 16.74 -4.09 4.61
N ALA A 80 16.42 -5.28 5.13
CA ALA A 80 16.16 -6.44 4.27
C ALA A 80 15.06 -6.11 3.25
N SER A 81 15.17 -6.66 2.04
CA SER A 81 14.21 -6.41 0.95
C SER A 81 12.77 -6.79 1.36
N SER A 82 12.60 -7.86 2.12
CA SER A 82 11.31 -8.29 2.68
C SER A 82 10.72 -7.25 3.64
N GLU A 83 11.54 -6.66 4.51
CA GLU A 83 11.07 -5.64 5.46
C GLU A 83 10.58 -4.38 4.72
N LYS A 84 11.32 -3.93 3.70
CA LYS A 84 10.90 -2.80 2.85
C LYS A 84 9.59 -3.11 2.13
N ALA A 85 9.47 -4.30 1.54
CA ALA A 85 8.24 -4.74 0.87
C ALA A 85 7.03 -4.75 1.82
N ALA A 86 7.18 -5.30 3.04
CA ALA A 86 6.12 -5.28 4.05
C ALA A 86 5.71 -3.87 4.47
N GLN A 87 6.67 -2.93 4.57
CA GLN A 87 6.39 -1.53 4.90
C GLN A 87 5.60 -0.84 3.79
N VAL A 88 6.04 -0.96 2.53
CA VAL A 88 5.35 -0.38 1.36
C VAL A 88 3.95 -0.95 1.22
N ALA A 89 3.81 -2.28 1.28
CA ALA A 89 2.52 -2.95 1.20
C ALA A 89 1.56 -2.53 2.32
N SER A 90 2.08 -2.35 3.55
CA SER A 90 1.26 -1.83 4.65
C SER A 90 0.75 -0.41 4.40
N LEU A 91 1.53 0.45 3.71
CA LEU A 91 1.08 1.79 3.35
C LEU A 91 -0.05 1.75 2.32
N TYR A 92 0.06 0.92 1.28
CA TYR A 92 -0.99 0.78 0.27
C TYR A 92 -2.27 0.13 0.84
N VAL A 93 -2.16 -0.94 1.63
CA VAL A 93 -3.34 -1.52 2.31
C VAL A 93 -4.03 -0.47 3.19
N GLY A 94 -3.24 0.29 3.96
CA GLY A 94 -3.76 1.39 4.78
C GLY A 94 -4.38 2.55 3.95
N MET A 95 -3.88 2.79 2.74
CA MET A 95 -4.47 3.72 1.78
C MET A 95 -5.87 3.28 1.38
N ILE A 96 -6.00 2.03 0.89
CA ILE A 96 -7.26 1.47 0.41
C ILE A 96 -8.31 1.43 1.53
N GLU A 97 -7.92 1.02 2.74
CA GLU A 97 -8.83 1.06 3.89
C GLU A 97 -9.33 2.47 4.20
N ARG A 98 -8.46 3.49 4.10
CA ARG A 98 -8.84 4.89 4.35
C ARG A 98 -9.75 5.42 3.25
N LEU A 99 -9.48 5.09 2.00
CA LEU A 99 -10.36 5.40 0.86
C LEU A 99 -11.74 4.75 1.03
N ALA A 100 -11.80 3.47 1.40
CA ALA A 100 -13.05 2.77 1.67
C ALA A 100 -13.85 3.41 2.82
N LYS A 101 -13.16 3.92 3.85
CA LYS A 101 -13.79 4.62 4.99
C LYS A 101 -14.43 5.96 4.61
N LEU A 102 -14.05 6.58 3.47
CA LEU A 102 -14.76 7.76 2.94
C LEU A 102 -16.18 7.42 2.46
N GLY A 103 -16.46 6.12 2.24
CA GLY A 103 -17.76 5.63 1.79
C GLY A 103 -17.99 5.86 0.30
N THR A 104 -19.24 5.65 -0.15
CA THR A 104 -19.62 5.87 -1.55
C THR A 104 -19.99 7.33 -1.79
N PRO A 105 -19.46 7.98 -2.84
CA PRO A 105 -19.85 9.34 -3.21
C PRO A 105 -21.31 9.39 -3.69
N SER A 106 -21.87 10.59 -3.76
CA SER A 106 -23.21 10.83 -4.30
C SER A 106 -23.30 10.55 -5.80
N GLU A 107 -22.18 10.73 -6.52
CA GLU A 107 -22.08 10.54 -7.96
C GLU A 107 -21.29 9.27 -8.27
N MET A 108 -21.98 8.29 -8.86
CA MET A 108 -21.44 6.94 -9.07
C MET A 108 -20.73 6.73 -10.41
N ALA A 109 -20.77 7.71 -11.32
CA ALA A 109 -20.19 7.57 -12.66
C ALA A 109 -18.67 7.39 -12.59
N GLY A 110 -18.18 6.22 -13.01
CA GLY A 110 -16.78 5.79 -12.94
C GLY A 110 -16.32 5.30 -11.56
N TYR A 111 -17.17 5.36 -10.54
CA TYR A 111 -16.78 4.98 -9.17
C TYR A 111 -16.63 3.47 -9.03
N ALA A 112 -17.47 2.69 -9.72
CA ALA A 112 -17.46 1.23 -9.62
C ALA A 112 -16.11 0.67 -10.09
N GLU A 113 -15.63 1.15 -11.23
CA GLU A 113 -14.34 0.77 -11.81
C GLU A 113 -13.17 1.18 -10.89
N PHE A 114 -13.23 2.39 -10.31
CA PHE A 114 -12.24 2.82 -9.32
C PHE A 114 -12.26 1.95 -8.06
N SER A 115 -13.44 1.63 -7.53
CA SER A 115 -13.57 0.81 -6.32
C SER A 115 -13.09 -0.63 -6.54
N GLU A 116 -13.38 -1.21 -7.70
CA GLU A 116 -12.92 -2.55 -8.06
C GLU A 116 -11.38 -2.61 -8.15
N ALA A 117 -10.76 -1.64 -8.84
CA ALA A 117 -9.31 -1.56 -8.93
C ALA A 117 -8.65 -1.29 -7.55
N SER A 118 -9.33 -0.52 -6.68
CA SER A 118 -8.88 -0.28 -5.30
C SER A 118 -8.90 -1.56 -4.46
N GLU A 119 -9.96 -2.36 -4.57
CA GLU A 119 -10.09 -3.65 -3.88
C GLU A 119 -9.07 -4.67 -4.38
N GLU A 120 -8.84 -4.72 -5.69
CA GLU A 120 -7.81 -5.57 -6.31
C GLU A 120 -6.41 -5.21 -5.80
N LEU A 121 -6.03 -3.92 -5.83
CA LEU A 121 -4.76 -3.47 -5.29
C LEU A 121 -4.63 -3.79 -3.80
N GLY A 122 -5.67 -3.53 -3.01
CA GLY A 122 -5.67 -3.84 -1.58
C GLY A 122 -5.50 -5.33 -1.27
N LYS A 123 -6.05 -6.22 -2.12
CA LYS A 123 -5.87 -7.66 -2.01
C LYS A 123 -4.42 -8.06 -2.30
N VAL A 124 -3.88 -7.63 -3.43
CA VAL A 124 -2.54 -8.02 -3.88
C VAL A 124 -1.46 -7.48 -2.94
N GLU A 125 -1.57 -6.22 -2.49
CA GLU A 125 -0.66 -5.66 -1.48
C GLU A 125 -0.80 -6.39 -0.12
N GLY A 126 -2.00 -6.88 0.21
CA GLY A 126 -2.20 -7.77 1.35
C GLY A 126 -1.41 -9.08 1.24
N GLU A 127 -1.31 -9.65 0.03
CA GLU A 127 -0.54 -10.86 -0.26
C GLU A 127 0.97 -10.59 -0.21
N VAL A 128 1.45 -9.48 -0.80
CA VAL A 128 2.85 -9.01 -0.69
C VAL A 128 3.25 -8.89 0.78
N LYS A 129 2.43 -8.19 1.57
CA LYS A 129 2.68 -8.01 3.01
C LYS A 129 2.75 -9.37 3.72
N ALA A 130 1.77 -10.25 3.49
CA ALA A 130 1.72 -11.54 4.17
C ALA A 130 2.90 -12.45 3.81
N ALA A 131 3.37 -12.42 2.56
CA ALA A 131 4.56 -13.15 2.13
C ALA A 131 5.83 -12.57 2.75
N ALA A 132 5.97 -11.25 2.73
CA ALA A 132 7.09 -10.53 3.33
C ALA A 132 7.21 -10.78 4.85
N GLU A 133 6.11 -10.72 5.61
CA GLU A 133 6.09 -10.98 7.06
C GLU A 133 6.44 -12.43 7.42
N LYS A 134 6.21 -13.37 6.49
CA LYS A 134 6.57 -14.79 6.65
C LYS A 134 7.97 -15.12 6.14
N GLU A 135 8.66 -14.13 5.55
CA GLU A 135 9.95 -14.31 4.87
C GLU A 135 9.88 -15.38 3.75
N ASP A 136 8.71 -15.55 3.13
CA ASP A 136 8.50 -16.49 2.02
C ASP A 136 8.91 -15.83 0.71
N VAL A 137 10.17 -16.05 0.31
CA VAL A 137 10.77 -15.40 -0.86
C VAL A 137 10.02 -15.73 -2.16
N ALA A 138 9.57 -16.97 -2.33
CA ALA A 138 8.89 -17.39 -3.54
C ALA A 138 7.50 -16.75 -3.65
N ALA A 139 6.73 -16.77 -2.55
CA ALA A 139 5.44 -16.09 -2.52
C ALA A 139 5.58 -14.57 -2.63
N LEU A 140 6.65 -13.99 -2.09
CA LEU A 140 6.91 -12.56 -2.19
C LEU A 140 7.22 -12.14 -3.63
N GLU A 141 8.01 -12.92 -4.36
CA GLU A 141 8.32 -12.66 -5.76
C GLU A 141 7.05 -12.72 -6.63
N GLU A 142 6.22 -13.74 -6.44
CA GLU A 142 4.94 -13.90 -7.14
C GLU A 142 4.00 -12.71 -6.85
N ALA A 143 3.73 -12.44 -5.57
CA ALA A 143 2.82 -11.36 -5.17
C ALA A 143 3.34 -9.97 -5.60
N SER A 144 4.66 -9.73 -5.55
CA SER A 144 5.24 -8.47 -6.02
C SER A 144 5.10 -8.31 -7.54
N GLY A 145 5.17 -9.41 -8.28
CA GLY A 145 4.91 -9.43 -9.73
C GLY A 145 3.46 -9.07 -10.07
N GLU A 146 2.50 -9.49 -9.24
CA GLU A 146 1.08 -9.13 -9.38
C GLU A 146 0.77 -7.71 -8.91
N ALA A 147 1.54 -7.17 -7.95
CA ALA A 147 1.32 -5.83 -7.41
C ALA A 147 1.52 -4.72 -8.45
N VAL A 148 2.49 -4.88 -9.35
CA VAL A 148 2.79 -3.90 -10.40
C VAL A 148 1.58 -3.62 -11.31
N PRO A 149 0.99 -4.61 -12.00
CA PRO A 149 -0.19 -4.35 -12.85
C PRO A 149 -1.43 -3.94 -12.03
N ALA A 150 -1.59 -4.42 -10.80
CA ALA A 150 -2.68 -3.98 -9.93
C ALA A 150 -2.57 -2.48 -9.59
N LEU A 151 -1.36 -2.01 -9.30
CA LEU A 151 -1.08 -0.60 -9.04
C LEU A 151 -1.31 0.27 -10.29
N GLU A 152 -0.86 -0.17 -11.46
CA GLU A 152 -1.12 0.51 -12.73
C GLU A 152 -2.63 0.60 -13.03
N ASN A 153 -3.38 -0.49 -12.82
CA ASN A 153 -4.83 -0.50 -12.98
C ASN A 153 -5.52 0.47 -12.01
N PHE A 154 -5.11 0.50 -10.75
CA PHE A 154 -5.60 1.45 -9.76
C PHE A 154 -5.32 2.90 -10.18
N GLN A 155 -4.10 3.23 -10.59
CA GLN A 155 -3.72 4.58 -11.03
C GLN A 155 -4.52 5.03 -12.27
N ASN A 156 -4.71 4.13 -13.23
CA ASN A 156 -5.52 4.39 -14.42
C ASN A 156 -6.99 4.63 -14.05
N ALA A 157 -7.59 3.79 -13.21
CA ALA A 157 -8.96 3.96 -12.76
C ALA A 157 -9.13 5.25 -11.94
N ALA A 158 -8.15 5.59 -11.11
CA ALA A 158 -8.10 6.84 -10.36
C ALA A 158 -8.06 8.06 -11.29
N ALA A 159 -7.23 8.04 -12.34
CA ALA A 159 -7.15 9.09 -13.34
C ALA A 159 -8.48 9.29 -14.08
N VAL A 160 -9.11 8.18 -14.51
CA VAL A 160 -10.42 8.20 -15.19
C VAL A 160 -11.51 8.76 -14.27
N TYR A 161 -11.46 8.44 -12.97
CA TYR A 161 -12.42 8.96 -12.01
C TYR A 161 -12.20 10.46 -11.73
N GLY A 162 -10.95 10.91 -11.76
CA GLY A 162 -10.54 12.31 -11.62
C GLY A 162 -9.63 12.61 -10.44
N PHE A 163 -9.01 11.59 -9.83
CA PHE A 163 -7.97 11.76 -8.81
C PHE A 163 -6.65 12.19 -9.44
N GLU A 164 -6.01 13.21 -8.86
CA GLU A 164 -4.71 13.70 -9.32
C GLU A 164 -3.57 12.96 -8.60
N GLN A 165 -3.63 12.83 -7.28
CA GLN A 165 -2.56 12.22 -6.50
C GLN A 165 -2.61 10.70 -6.53
N CYS A 166 -3.79 10.09 -6.59
CA CYS A 166 -3.89 8.63 -6.70
C CYS A 166 -3.50 8.10 -8.08
N SER A 167 -3.46 8.95 -9.11
CA SER A 167 -3.02 8.58 -10.46
C SER A 167 -1.52 8.84 -10.69
N GLU A 168 -0.92 9.75 -9.93
CA GLU A 168 0.51 9.91 -9.86
C GLU A 168 1.10 8.84 -8.94
N GLY A 169 1.97 7.96 -9.46
CA GLY A 169 2.62 6.94 -8.65
C GLY A 169 3.50 7.51 -7.51
N PRO A 170 4.11 6.64 -6.70
CA PRO A 170 4.96 7.06 -5.60
C PRO A 170 6.10 7.93 -6.13
N HIS A 171 6.32 9.05 -5.45
CA HIS A 171 7.36 10.00 -5.79
C HIS A 171 8.07 10.46 -4.54
N ALA A 172 9.38 10.69 -4.66
CA ALA A 172 10.15 11.28 -3.58
C ALA A 172 9.47 12.57 -3.11
N PRO A 173 9.43 12.86 -1.80
CA PRO A 173 8.95 14.13 -1.30
C PRO A 173 9.66 15.24 -2.07
N ARG A 174 8.90 16.02 -2.86
CA ARG A 174 9.47 17.22 -3.47
C ARG A 174 9.86 18.10 -2.30
N GLU A 175 11.16 18.31 -2.11
CA GLU A 175 11.64 19.36 -1.20
C GLU A 175 10.85 20.60 -1.58
N ALA A 176 10.00 21.09 -0.66
CA ALA A 176 9.15 22.23 -0.92
C ALA A 176 10.07 23.31 -1.49
N ALA A 177 9.92 23.61 -2.79
CA ALA A 177 10.78 24.56 -3.47
C ALA A 177 10.79 25.79 -2.59
N GLY A 178 11.92 26.02 -1.93
CA GLY A 178 12.01 26.96 -0.84
C GLY A 178 11.39 28.24 -1.36
N THR A 179 10.45 28.80 -0.61
CA THR A 179 9.81 30.08 -0.90
C THR A 179 10.88 31.16 -0.75
N GLY A 180 11.84 31.14 -1.66
CA GLY A 180 12.87 32.14 -1.87
C GLY A 180 12.16 33.32 -2.47
N ALA A 181 11.71 34.21 -1.59
CA ALA A 181 11.39 35.57 -1.97
C ALA A 181 12.57 36.15 -2.76
N GLY A 182 12.37 36.38 -4.06
CA GLY A 182 13.22 37.26 -4.86
C GLY A 182 13.63 36.71 -6.22
N ALA A 183 12.86 37.03 -7.25
CA ALA A 183 13.31 37.87 -8.35
C ALA A 183 12.12 38.22 -9.24
N ALA A 184 11.99 39.52 -9.50
CA ALA A 184 10.95 40.11 -10.31
C ALA A 184 11.05 39.67 -11.78
N GLY A 185 9.86 39.58 -12.39
CA GLY A 185 9.51 39.77 -13.79
C GLY A 185 10.57 39.61 -14.87
N GLU A 186 10.26 38.75 -15.83
CA GLU A 186 10.33 39.16 -17.23
C GLU A 186 9.16 38.52 -17.99
N GLU A 187 8.43 39.37 -18.69
CA GLU A 187 7.31 39.01 -19.55
C GLU A 187 7.77 38.47 -20.90
N ALA A 188 6.85 37.74 -21.54
CA ALA A 188 6.66 37.58 -22.97
C ALA A 188 7.56 36.59 -23.72
N GLY A 189 6.89 35.70 -24.45
CA GLY A 189 7.49 34.90 -25.50
C GLY A 189 6.65 33.70 -25.92
N ALA A 190 5.46 33.94 -26.46
CA ALA A 190 4.76 32.94 -27.26
C ALA A 190 5.61 32.65 -28.51
N GLU A 191 6.13 31.43 -28.63
CA GLU A 191 6.73 30.92 -29.86
C GLU A 191 6.11 29.55 -30.13
N GLU A 192 5.19 29.53 -31.09
CA GLU A 192 4.74 28.33 -31.79
C GLU A 192 5.93 27.75 -32.54
N GLY A 193 6.42 26.58 -32.11
CA GLY A 193 7.53 25.89 -32.74
C GLY A 193 7.24 24.41 -32.82
N GLY A 194 6.57 24.00 -33.90
CA GLY A 194 6.46 22.60 -34.30
C GLY A 194 7.84 21.96 -34.38
N VAL A 195 8.02 20.84 -33.68
CA VAL A 195 9.19 19.98 -33.80
C VAL A 195 8.75 18.65 -34.36
N GLU A 196 9.45 18.29 -35.43
CA GLU A 196 9.25 17.15 -36.30
C GLU A 196 9.18 15.82 -35.55
N SER A 197 8.30 14.97 -36.08
CA SER A 197 8.31 13.53 -35.87
C SER A 197 9.64 12.95 -36.34
N GLY A 198 10.59 12.80 -35.42
CA GLY A 198 11.77 11.96 -35.59
C GLY A 198 11.34 10.50 -35.49
N ALA A 199 11.54 9.75 -36.56
CA ALA A 199 11.35 8.30 -36.62
C ALA A 199 12.19 7.59 -35.55
N PRO A 200 11.72 6.47 -34.97
CA PRO A 200 12.50 5.71 -34.01
C PRO A 200 13.74 5.12 -34.70
N GLU A 201 14.93 5.48 -34.20
CA GLU A 201 16.14 4.74 -34.54
C GLU A 201 16.05 3.33 -33.94
N GLU A 202 16.17 2.35 -34.83
CA GLU A 202 16.27 0.92 -34.54
C GLU A 202 17.58 0.69 -33.75
N PHE A 203 17.44 0.51 -32.43
CA PHE A 203 18.55 0.15 -31.57
C PHE A 203 18.93 -1.30 -31.86
N VAL A 204 20.04 -1.48 -32.59
CA VAL A 204 20.66 -2.79 -32.81
C VAL A 204 21.38 -3.16 -31.51
N PRO A 205 20.96 -4.21 -30.78
CA PRO A 205 21.71 -4.64 -29.60
C PRO A 205 23.09 -5.14 -30.02
N GLU A 206 24.14 -4.51 -29.47
CA GLU A 206 25.50 -5.03 -29.50
C GLU A 206 25.51 -6.39 -28.79
N GLU A 207 25.95 -7.40 -29.54
CA GLU A 207 26.22 -8.76 -29.11
C GLU A 207 27.36 -8.73 -28.08
N GLU A 208 27.01 -8.74 -26.78
CA GLU A 208 28.01 -8.89 -25.71
C GLU A 208 28.63 -10.28 -25.76
N ALA A 209 29.96 -10.27 -25.79
CA ALA A 209 30.84 -11.41 -25.93
C ALA A 209 30.65 -12.43 -24.81
N ALA A 210 30.61 -13.71 -25.20
CA ALA A 210 30.70 -14.85 -24.30
C ALA A 210 32.00 -14.79 -23.46
N PRO A 211 31.95 -14.92 -22.13
CA PRO A 211 33.14 -15.15 -21.35
C PRO A 211 33.67 -16.58 -21.59
N GLU A 212 34.95 -16.63 -21.98
CA GLU A 212 35.75 -17.83 -22.14
C GLU A 212 35.79 -18.69 -20.87
N GLU A 213 35.89 -20.00 -21.08
CA GLU A 213 36.05 -21.03 -20.06
C GLU A 213 37.35 -20.90 -19.23
N GLU A 214 37.41 -21.73 -18.18
CA GLU A 214 38.60 -22.34 -17.56
C GLU A 214 38.98 -21.80 -16.16
N PHE A 215 38.59 -22.54 -15.11
CA PHE A 215 39.57 -23.35 -14.36
C PHE A 215 38.90 -24.36 -13.42
N VAL A 216 39.27 -25.63 -13.61
CA VAL A 216 38.96 -26.76 -12.73
C VAL A 216 40.11 -26.91 -11.73
N PRO A 217 39.84 -27.05 -10.42
CA PRO A 217 40.69 -27.86 -9.57
C PRO A 217 39.98 -29.15 -9.18
N GLU A 218 40.49 -30.27 -9.70
CA GLU A 218 40.26 -31.61 -9.17
C GLU A 218 40.81 -31.69 -7.74
N GLU A 219 39.97 -32.09 -6.77
CA GLU A 219 40.45 -32.73 -5.56
C GLU A 219 39.65 -34.02 -5.31
N GLU A 220 40.27 -35.13 -5.71
CA GLU A 220 39.95 -36.48 -5.26
C GLU A 220 40.34 -36.65 -3.78
N VAL A 221 39.46 -37.20 -2.94
CA VAL A 221 39.55 -38.54 -2.31
C VAL A 221 38.46 -38.67 -1.21
N ALA A 222 37.41 -39.49 -1.40
CA ALA A 222 37.27 -40.92 -1.06
C ALA A 222 36.67 -41.17 0.38
N PRO A 223 36.18 -42.38 0.74
CA PRO A 223 34.75 -42.62 0.92
C PRO A 223 34.36 -43.27 2.27
N GLU A 224 33.05 -43.56 2.39
CA GLU A 224 32.41 -44.58 3.25
C GLU A 224 31.97 -44.21 4.69
N THR A 225 30.66 -44.28 4.96
CA THR A 225 29.99 -45.42 5.63
C THR A 225 28.74 -44.97 6.40
N GLY A 226 27.63 -45.69 6.18
CA GLY A 226 26.77 -46.17 7.28
C GLY A 226 25.83 -45.19 7.96
N GLY A 227 24.54 -45.27 7.63
CA GLY A 227 23.48 -44.62 8.41
C GLY A 227 22.11 -45.21 8.13
N ALA A 228 21.88 -46.46 8.55
CA ALA A 228 20.59 -47.11 8.55
C ALA A 228 19.68 -46.59 9.68
N GLY A 229 18.37 -46.54 9.41
CA GLY A 229 17.33 -46.69 10.44
C GLY A 229 16.46 -45.47 10.70
N GLY A 230 15.16 -45.60 10.40
CA GLY A 230 14.16 -44.60 10.77
C GLY A 230 12.76 -44.88 10.23
N VAL A 231 12.25 -46.09 10.44
CA VAL A 231 10.82 -46.40 10.22
C VAL A 231 10.05 -45.73 11.36
N GLY A 232 9.33 -44.65 11.05
CA GLY A 232 8.39 -43.98 11.94
C GLY A 232 6.97 -44.27 11.49
N GLU A 233 6.45 -45.43 11.88
CA GLU A 233 5.04 -45.81 11.75
C GLU A 233 4.33 -45.42 13.04
N GLY A 234 3.30 -44.59 12.92
CA GLY A 234 2.43 -44.17 14.03
C GLY A 234 1.85 -42.78 13.72
N GLY A 235 0.55 -42.54 13.74
CA GLY A 235 -0.59 -43.38 14.08
C GLY A 235 -1.80 -42.44 14.15
N GLY A 236 -2.85 -42.78 13.41
CA GLY A 236 -4.27 -42.57 13.69
C GLY A 236 -4.85 -41.26 14.23
N VAL A 237 -6.04 -40.99 13.68
CA VAL A 237 -7.27 -40.46 14.31
C VAL A 237 -7.54 -38.95 14.13
N PRO A 238 -8.79 -38.46 13.90
CA PRO A 238 -10.05 -39.13 13.51
C PRO A 238 -10.68 -38.62 12.19
N GLU A 239 -11.49 -39.48 11.57
CA GLU A 239 -12.65 -39.07 10.77
C GLU A 239 -13.64 -38.33 11.68
N GLY A 240 -13.86 -37.04 11.39
CA GLY A 240 -14.88 -36.20 12.00
C GLY A 240 -16.00 -35.95 11.00
N GLU A 241 -16.94 -36.86 11.02
CA GLU A 241 -18.28 -36.77 10.45
C GLU A 241 -19.14 -35.85 11.33
N SER A 242 -19.63 -34.73 10.78
CA SER A 242 -20.79 -33.93 11.22
C SER A 242 -20.77 -32.60 10.45
N GLU A 243 -21.85 -31.98 9.97
CA GLU A 243 -23.27 -32.24 9.97
C GLU A 243 -23.89 -31.28 8.94
N GLU A 244 -25.08 -31.63 8.49
CA GLU A 244 -25.96 -30.92 7.58
C GLU A 244 -26.29 -29.46 8.00
N SER A 245 -26.35 -28.56 7.02
CA SER A 245 -27.14 -27.32 7.08
C SER A 245 -27.55 -26.99 5.63
N SER A 246 -28.74 -27.37 5.14
CA SER A 246 -30.08 -26.87 5.49
C SER A 246 -30.08 -25.33 5.54
N GLY A 247 -30.69 -24.55 4.66
CA GLY A 247 -31.62 -24.78 3.57
C GLY A 247 -32.29 -23.42 3.26
N GLY A 248 -32.76 -23.25 2.02
CA GLY A 248 -33.93 -22.41 1.70
C GLY A 248 -33.74 -20.88 1.62
N GLY A 249 -34.03 -20.31 0.44
CA GLY A 249 -34.22 -18.87 0.32
C GLY A 249 -34.42 -18.31 -1.09
N ILE A 250 -35.20 -18.96 -1.96
CA ILE A 250 -35.71 -18.30 -3.18
C ILE A 250 -37.02 -17.61 -2.81
N GLY A 251 -37.08 -16.29 -2.91
CA GLY A 251 -38.31 -15.51 -2.80
C GLY A 251 -38.48 -14.59 -4.02
N PRO A 252 -39.62 -14.62 -4.73
CA PRO A 252 -39.95 -13.61 -5.72
C PRO A 252 -40.68 -12.43 -5.07
N GLY A 253 -40.31 -11.23 -5.48
CA GLY A 253 -41.06 -9.99 -5.32
C GLY A 253 -41.05 -9.25 -6.64
#